data_AF-A0A6G1GHY4-F1
#
_entry.id   AF-A0A6G1GHY4-F1
#
_cell.length_a   1.000
_cell.length_b   1.000
_cell.length_c   1.000
_cell.angle_alpha   90.00
_cell.angle_beta   90.00
_cell.angle_gamma   90.00
#
_symmetry.space_group_name_H-M   'P 1'
#
loop_
_entity.id
_entity.type
_entity.pdbx_description
1 polymer ?
#
loop_
_entity_poly.entity_id
_entity_poly.type
_entity_poly.pdbx_seq_one_letter_code
_entity_poly.pdbx_strand_id
1 'polypeptide(L)'
;VHYGLIASANQLMKDATARDKLIAEKDVLCFEMEAAGLMNHFPCLVIRGICDYSDSHKNNAWQGYAAMAAAAYAKNLLCRIAPNRIEAERKISDILSSG
;
A
#
# COMPACT_ATOMS: atom_id res chain seq x y z
N VAL A 1 4.06 -7.07 -11.58
CA VAL A 1 4.25 -6.72 -10.15
C VAL A 1 5.45 -5.79 -10.08
N HIS A 2 5.32 -4.64 -9.43
CA HIS A 2 6.39 -3.65 -9.30
C HIS A 2 6.69 -3.47 -7.81
N TYR A 3 7.98 -3.30 -7.48
CA TYR A 3 8.46 -3.06 -6.13
C TYR A 3 9.12 -1.69 -6.11
N GLY A 4 8.77 -0.86 -5.13
CA GLY A 4 9.32 0.47 -4.99
C GLY A 4 8.53 1.33 -4.01
N LEU A 5 8.79 2.62 -4.04
CA LEU A 5 8.26 3.56 -3.07
C LEU A 5 6.77 3.82 -3.29
N ILE A 6 5.99 3.69 -2.22
CA ILE A 6 4.58 4.10 -2.17
C ILE A 6 4.50 5.37 -1.32
N ALA A 7 4.05 6.47 -1.90
CA ALA A 7 3.89 7.73 -1.19
C ALA A 7 2.55 7.75 -0.44
N SER A 8 2.60 8.08 0.84
CA SER A 8 1.41 8.19 1.71
C SER A 8 1.07 9.65 1.99
N ALA A 9 -0.21 10.01 1.90
CA ALA A 9 -0.68 11.35 2.23
C ALA A 9 -2.10 11.34 2.82
N ASN A 10 -2.42 12.29 3.69
CA ASN A 10 -3.75 12.40 4.29
C ASN A 10 -4.83 12.94 3.33
N GLN A 11 -4.45 13.24 2.09
CA GLN A 11 -5.34 13.75 1.05
C GLN A 11 -5.10 12.99 -0.25
N LEU A 12 -6.17 12.80 -1.01
CA LEU A 12 -6.10 12.15 -2.32
C LEU A 12 -5.29 13.01 -3.28
N MET A 13 -4.23 12.44 -3.85
CA MET A 13 -3.45 13.07 -4.92
C MET A 13 -4.32 13.23 -6.18
N LYS A 14 -4.48 14.47 -6.64
CA LYS A 14 -5.25 14.83 -7.84
C LYS A 14 -4.55 15.85 -8.75
N ASP A 15 -3.28 16.12 -8.47
CA ASP A 15 -2.48 17.08 -9.21
C ASP A 15 -1.35 16.34 -9.93
N ALA A 16 -1.48 16.24 -11.25
CA ALA A 16 -0.48 15.59 -12.10
C ALA A 16 0.90 16.26 -12.01
N THR A 17 0.96 17.58 -11.83
CA THR A 17 2.23 18.30 -11.71
C THR A 17 2.93 17.95 -10.40
N ALA A 18 2.19 17.93 -9.30
CA ALA A 18 2.73 17.51 -8.00
C ALA A 18 3.15 16.04 -7.99
N ARG A 19 2.33 15.17 -8.62
CA ARG A 19 2.64 13.75 -8.84
C ARG A 19 3.97 13.58 -9.59
N ASP A 20 4.11 14.20 -10.76
CA ASP A 20 5.27 14.04 -11.64
C ASP A 20 6.54 14.59 -10.98
N LYS A 21 6.43 15.69 -10.23
CA LYS A 21 7.52 16.20 -9.41
C LYS A 21 7.98 15.18 -8.36
N LEU A 22 7.06 14.55 -7.64
CA LEU A 22 7.39 13.54 -6.63
C LEU A 22 7.95 12.25 -7.24
N ILE A 23 7.48 11.86 -8.42
CA ILE A 23 8.09 10.75 -9.19
C ILE A 23 9.54 11.09 -9.52
N ALA A 24 9.80 12.27 -10.09
CA ALA A 24 11.15 12.68 -10.48
C ALA A 24 12.11 12.85 -9.28
N GLU A 25 11.62 13.33 -8.15
CA GLU A 25 12.45 13.60 -6.96
C GLU A 25 12.71 12.35 -6.10
N LYS A 26 11.76 11.41 -6.06
CA LYS A 26 11.76 10.33 -5.05
C LYS A 26 11.52 8.94 -5.63
N ASP A 27 11.34 8.81 -6.94
CA ASP A 27 11.04 7.54 -7.62
C ASP A 27 9.79 6.85 -7.03
N VAL A 28 8.76 7.66 -6.73
CA VAL A 28 7.46 7.17 -6.24
C VAL A 28 6.75 6.40 -7.33
N LEU A 29 6.27 5.20 -7.03
CA LEU A 29 5.52 4.38 -7.97
C LEU A 29 4.01 4.60 -7.89
N CYS A 30 3.48 4.88 -6.70
CA CYS A 30 2.06 5.16 -6.51
C CYS A 30 1.78 5.94 -5.22
N PHE A 31 0.54 6.41 -5.11
CA PHE A 31 0.05 7.23 -4.00
C PHE A 31 -1.11 6.53 -3.29
N GLU A 32 -1.16 6.65 -1.99
CA GLU A 32 -2.22 6.11 -1.14
C GLU A 32 -2.38 6.95 0.14
N MET A 33 -3.32 6.59 1.02
CA MET A 33 -3.70 7.45 2.15
C MET A 33 -3.60 6.79 3.53
N GLU A 34 -3.24 5.51 3.62
CA GLU A 34 -3.45 4.73 4.85
C GLU A 34 -2.16 4.15 5.44
N ALA A 35 -1.17 3.82 4.62
CA ALA A 35 -0.02 3.00 5.03
C ALA A 35 0.90 3.69 6.03
N ALA A 36 1.15 5.00 5.90
CA ALA A 36 2.09 5.69 6.80
C ALA A 36 1.63 5.64 8.26
N GLY A 37 0.31 5.61 8.51
CA GLY A 37 -0.22 5.47 9.86
C GLY A 37 0.09 4.10 10.49
N LEU A 38 0.15 3.05 9.67
CA LEU A 38 0.40 1.68 10.13
C LEU A 38 1.89 1.38 10.30
N MET A 39 2.73 1.84 9.36
CA MET A 39 4.16 1.55 9.32
C MET A 39 4.94 2.03 10.56
N ASN A 40 4.48 3.09 11.23
CA ASN A 40 5.12 3.61 12.44
C ASN A 40 4.92 2.71 13.66
N HIS A 41 3.95 1.80 13.62
CA HIS A 41 3.56 1.00 14.79
C HIS A 41 4.07 -0.44 14.70
N PHE A 42 4.19 -1.02 13.49
CA PHE A 42 4.61 -2.41 13.32
C PHE A 42 5.24 -2.67 11.94
N PRO A 43 6.11 -3.69 11.82
CA PRO A 43 6.61 -4.14 10.53
C PRO A 43 5.45 -4.60 9.65
N CYS A 44 5.30 -3.98 8.48
CA CYS A 44 4.26 -4.37 7.52
C CYS A 44 4.74 -4.29 6.08
N LEU A 45 4.06 -5.06 5.23
CA LEU A 45 4.22 -5.03 3.78
C LEU A 45 2.94 -4.48 3.17
N VAL A 46 3.07 -3.45 2.34
CA VAL A 46 1.93 -2.83 1.64
C VAL A 46 1.83 -3.38 0.22
N ILE A 47 0.64 -3.86 -0.13
CA ILE A 47 0.31 -4.36 -1.46
C ILE A 47 -0.84 -3.49 -1.98
N ARG A 48 -0.61 -2.81 -3.12
CA ARG A 48 -1.60 -1.93 -3.75
C ARG A 48 -1.90 -2.40 -5.17
N GLY A 49 -3.19 -2.41 -5.51
CA GLY A 49 -3.65 -2.42 -6.89
C GLY A 49 -3.85 -0.98 -7.36
N ILE A 50 -3.51 -0.70 -8.62
CA ILE A 50 -3.62 0.65 -9.20
C ILE A 50 -5.01 0.82 -9.82
N CYS A 51 -5.74 1.86 -9.41
CA CYS A 51 -7.10 2.14 -9.88
C CYS A 51 -7.28 3.49 -10.56
N ASP A 52 -6.31 4.41 -10.43
CA ASP A 52 -6.30 5.69 -11.12
C ASP A 52 -4.85 6.18 -11.33
N TYR A 53 -4.71 7.31 -12.03
CA TYR A 53 -3.43 7.92 -12.35
C TYR A 53 -2.97 8.97 -11.34
N SER A 54 -3.69 9.13 -10.21
CA SER A 54 -3.40 10.17 -9.22
C SER A 54 -3.37 11.59 -9.83
N ASP A 55 -4.32 11.87 -10.72
CA ASP A 55 -4.55 13.17 -11.33
C ASP A 55 -6.02 13.60 -11.13
N SER A 56 -6.45 14.65 -11.83
CA SER A 56 -7.81 15.18 -11.71
C SER A 56 -8.89 14.24 -12.28
N HIS A 57 -8.53 13.24 -13.08
CA HIS A 57 -9.45 12.37 -13.81
C HIS A 57 -9.72 11.06 -13.05
N LYS A 58 -10.27 11.20 -11.84
CA LYS A 58 -10.61 10.03 -11.02
C LYS A 58 -11.56 9.08 -11.78
N ASN A 59 -11.16 7.81 -11.88
CA ASN A 59 -11.99 6.75 -12.45
C ASN A 59 -12.24 5.66 -11.40
N ASN A 60 -13.48 5.55 -10.92
CA ASN A 60 -13.83 4.54 -9.92
C ASN A 60 -14.06 3.14 -10.52
N ALA A 61 -14.17 3.00 -11.85
CA ALA A 61 -14.47 1.73 -12.51
C ALA A 61 -13.41 0.64 -12.24
N TRP A 62 -12.15 1.06 -12.04
CA TRP A 62 -11.03 0.15 -11.81
C TRP A 62 -10.83 -0.26 -10.35
N GLN A 63 -11.53 0.36 -9.39
CA GLN A 63 -11.33 0.07 -7.97
C GLN A 63 -11.62 -1.39 -7.62
N GLY A 64 -12.71 -1.96 -8.15
CA GLY A 64 -13.06 -3.36 -7.90
C GLY A 64 -12.00 -4.31 -8.44
N TYR A 65 -11.51 -4.08 -9.65
CA TYR A 65 -10.45 -4.90 -10.25
C TYR A 65 -9.13 -4.76 -9.49
N ALA A 66 -8.71 -3.53 -9.17
CA ALA A 66 -7.50 -3.23 -8.43
C ALA A 66 -7.49 -3.88 -7.05
N ALA A 67 -8.59 -3.79 -6.31
CA ALA A 67 -8.76 -4.42 -5.00
C ALA A 67 -8.68 -5.95 -5.11
N MET A 68 -9.38 -6.54 -6.08
CA MET A 68 -9.35 -7.99 -6.34
C MET A 68 -7.93 -8.47 -6.66
N ALA A 69 -7.21 -7.77 -7.55
CA ALA A 69 -5.85 -8.13 -7.92
C ALA A 69 -4.88 -8.05 -6.73
N ALA A 70 -4.98 -6.99 -5.91
CA ALA A 70 -4.18 -6.84 -4.70
C ALA A 70 -4.46 -7.96 -3.68
N ALA A 71 -5.74 -8.28 -3.45
CA ALA A 71 -6.15 -9.35 -2.54
C ALA A 71 -5.72 -10.73 -3.02
N ALA A 72 -5.84 -11.01 -4.33
CA ALA A 72 -5.39 -12.26 -4.92
C ALA A 72 -3.87 -12.44 -4.77
N TYR A 73 -3.10 -11.39 -5.02
CA TYR A 73 -1.65 -11.41 -4.82
C TYR A 73 -1.28 -11.59 -3.34
N ALA A 74 -1.94 -10.86 -2.43
CA ALA A 74 -1.72 -11.00 -0.99
C ALA A 74 -2.01 -12.43 -0.51
N LYS A 75 -3.12 -13.04 -0.94
CA LYS A 75 -3.44 -14.44 -0.63
C LYS A 75 -2.35 -15.39 -1.14
N ASN A 76 -1.92 -15.22 -2.40
CA ASN A 76 -0.87 -16.07 -2.97
C ASN A 76 0.44 -15.94 -2.18
N LEU A 77 0.82 -14.73 -1.80
CA LEU A 77 2.00 -14.46 -0.99
C LEU A 77 1.90 -15.14 0.38
N LEU A 78 0.77 -15.02 1.06
CA LEU A 78 0.53 -15.68 2.35
C LEU A 78 0.68 -17.19 2.25
N CYS A 79 0.20 -17.82 1.17
CA CYS A 79 0.37 -19.25 0.93
C CYS A 79 1.85 -19.68 0.73
N ARG A 80 2.77 -18.73 0.47
CA ARG A 80 4.21 -19.00 0.40
C ARG A 80 4.92 -18.84 1.75
N ILE A 81 4.26 -18.27 2.75
CA ILE A 81 4.83 -18.07 4.09
C ILE A 81 4.46 -19.28 4.95
N ALA A 82 5.48 -19.95 5.49
CA ALA A 82 5.25 -21.12 6.34
C ALA A 82 4.60 -20.70 7.67
N PRO A 83 3.50 -21.36 8.11
CA PRO A 83 2.78 -20.96 9.32
C PRO A 83 3.65 -20.92 10.59
N ASN A 84 4.60 -21.84 10.70
CA ASN A 84 5.54 -21.89 11.83
C ASN A 84 6.44 -20.64 11.95
N ARG A 85 6.65 -19.88 10.88
CA ARG A 85 7.36 -18.60 10.92
C ARG A 85 6.49 -17.47 11.45
N ILE A 86 5.17 -17.62 11.39
CA ILE A 86 4.19 -16.61 11.84
C ILE A 86 3.93 -16.76 13.34
N GLU A 87 3.93 -17.99 13.86
CA GLU A 87 3.68 -18.26 15.30
C GLU A 87 4.72 -17.63 16.22
N ALA A 88 5.93 -17.39 15.72
CA ALA A 88 7.00 -16.72 16.47
C ALA A 88 6.89 -15.18 16.46
N GLU A 89 6.04 -14.61 15.60
CA GLU A 89 5.87 -13.15 15.48
C GLU A 89 4.83 -12.63 16.47
N ARG A 90 5.07 -11.43 17.00
CA ARG A 90 4.11 -10.76 17.89
C ARG A 90 2.86 -10.34 17.11
N LYS A 91 1.69 -10.56 17.70
CA LYS A 91 0.43 -10.10 17.09
C LYS A 91 0.35 -8.59 17.13
N ILE A 92 -0.30 -8.02 16.12
CA ILE A 92 -0.53 -6.57 16.05
C ILE A 92 -1.31 -6.05 17.28
N SER A 93 -2.23 -6.84 17.83
CA SER A 93 -2.97 -6.51 19.06
C SER A 93 -2.03 -6.26 20.24
N ASP A 94 -0.98 -7.04 20.34
CA ASP A 94 -0.05 -7.01 21.46
C ASP A 94 0.88 -5.80 21.33
N ILE A 95 1.28 -5.47 20.10
CA ILE A 95 2.09 -4.28 19.79
C ILE A 95 1.31 -3.00 20.11
N LEU A 96 0.06 -2.91 19.66
CA LEU A 96 -0.78 -1.72 19.87
C LEU A 96 -1.24 -1.53 21.32
N SER A 97 -1.26 -2.59 22.13
CA SER A 97 -1.60 -2.51 23.56
C SER A 97 -0.42 -2.09 24.44
N SER A 98 0.80 -2.01 23.87
CA SER A 98 2.05 -1.73 24.58
C SER A 98 2.51 -0.28 24.46
N GLY A 99 1.82 0.56 23.69
CA GLY A 99 2.09 1.98 23.49
C GLY A 99 0.95 2.85 23.99
#